data_AF-A0A661CP68-F1
#
_entry.id   AF-A0A661CP68-F1
#
_cell.length_a   1.000
_cell.length_b   1.000
_cell.length_c   1.000
_cell.angle_alpha   90.00
_cell.angle_beta   90.00
_cell.angle_gamma   90.00
#
_symmetry.space_group_name_H-M   'P 1'
#
loop_
_entity.id
_entity.type
_entity.pdbx_description
1 polymer ?
#
loop_
_entity_poly.entity_id
_entity_poly.type
_entity_poly.pdbx_seq_one_letter_code
_entity_poly.pdbx_strand_id
1 'polypeptide(L)' 'MFACPCKGFIEDRQSGSHLTLWHEDSNISVTIPVHSGCDIGRGLAVRILKDAGFSVEYYLRWR' A
#
# COMPACT_ATOMS: atom_id res chain seq x y z
N MET A 1 0.88 -12.02 -4.99
CA MET A 1 1.25 -10.85 -5.81
C MET A 1 0.19 -9.79 -5.54
N PHE A 2 0.38 -8.93 -4.55
CA PHE A 2 -0.57 -7.86 -4.23
C PHE A 2 -0.33 -6.71 -5.21
N ALA A 3 -1.09 -6.66 -6.30
CA ALA A 3 -1.23 -5.46 -7.10
C ALA A 3 -2.57 -4.80 -6.72
N CYS A 4 -2.53 -3.68 -5.99
CA CYS A 4 -3.52 -2.57 -6.05
C CYS A 4 -3.36 -1.56 -4.89
N PRO A 5 -2.73 -0.40 -5.12
CA PRO A 5 -3.04 0.87 -4.47
C PRO A 5 -3.76 1.76 -5.51
N CYS A 6 -4.92 1.31 -5.98
CA CYS A 6 -5.51 1.75 -7.24
C CYS A 6 -6.15 3.15 -7.18
N LYS A 7 -5.33 4.20 -7.28
CA LYS A 7 -5.51 5.47 -8.03
C LYS A 7 -4.58 6.51 -7.39
N GLY A 8 -3.70 7.09 -8.20
CA GLY A 8 -2.79 8.17 -7.81
C GLY A 8 -1.49 7.76 -7.11
N PHE A 9 -1.36 6.53 -6.62
CA PHE A 9 -0.06 6.02 -6.14
C PHE A 9 0.79 5.53 -7.32
N ILE A 10 2.01 6.06 -7.43
CA ILE A 10 3.07 5.65 -8.36
C ILE A 10 4.25 5.02 -7.61
N GLU A 11 5.05 4.21 -8.30
CA GLU A 11 6.28 3.64 -7.72
C GLU A 11 7.36 4.73 -7.59
N ASP A 12 7.89 4.95 -6.38
CA ASP A 12 8.97 5.92 -6.12
C ASP A 12 10.34 5.23 -6.15
N ARG A 13 10.52 4.23 -5.28
CA ARG A 13 11.78 3.49 -5.16
C ARG A 13 11.57 2.11 -4.55
N GLN A 14 12.48 1.21 -4.87
CA GLN A 14 12.53 -0.11 -4.25
C GLN A 14 13.92 -0.37 -3.67
N SER A 15 13.95 -0.95 -2.46
CA SER A 15 15.17 -1.48 -1.85
C SER A 15 14.88 -2.87 -1.31
N GLY A 16 15.48 -3.88 -1.94
CA GLY A 16 15.17 -5.28 -1.64
C GLY A 16 13.68 -5.58 -1.80
N SER A 17 13.06 -6.16 -0.76
CA SER A 17 11.64 -6.52 -0.73
C SER A 17 10.72 -5.37 -0.27
N HIS A 18 11.19 -4.13 -0.22
CA HIS A 18 10.40 -2.98 0.21
C HIS A 18 10.21 -2.02 -0.96
N LEU A 19 8.96 -1.84 -1.39
CA LEU A 19 8.56 -0.90 -2.43
C LEU A 19 7.91 0.32 -1.79
N THR A 20 8.43 1.50 -2.08
CA THR A 20 7.82 2.77 -1.70
C THR A 20 6.97 3.30 -2.85
N LEU A 21 5.75 3.67 -2.50
CA LEU A 21 4.76 4.28 -3.38
C LEU A 21 4.59 5.75 -2.99
N TRP A 22 4.35 6.60 -3.99
CA TRP A 22 4.14 8.02 -3.85
C TRP A 22 2.80 8.43 -4.43
N HIS A 23 2.02 9.26 -3.72
CA HIS A 23 0.78 9.83 -4.22
C HIS A 23 0.93 11.33 -4.43
N GLU A 24 0.94 11.78 -5.69
CA GLU A 24 1.22 13.18 -6.05
C GLU A 24 0.19 14.16 -5.48
N ASP A 25 -1.11 13.88 -5.68
CA ASP A 25 -2.21 14.77 -5.27
C ASP A 25 -2.34 14.94 -3.76
N SER A 26 -1.86 13.94 -3.00
CA SER A 26 -2.02 13.91 -1.54
C SER A 26 -0.70 14.13 -0.81
N ASN A 27 0.42 14.15 -1.54
CA ASN A 27 1.76 14.31 -1.00
C ASN A 27 2.09 13.23 0.06
N ILE A 28 1.65 11.99 -0.18
CA ILE A 28 1.77 10.85 0.74
C ILE A 28 2.75 9.82 0.18
N SER A 29 3.65 9.33 1.03
CA SER A 29 4.55 8.20 0.73
C SER A 29 4.25 6.99 1.60
N VAL A 30 4.18 5.79 1.01
CA VAL A 30 3.87 4.54 1.73
C VAL A 30 4.80 3.43 1.28
N THR A 31 5.40 2.71 2.23
CA THR A 31 6.24 1.55 1.92
C THR A 31 5.49 0.26 2.19
N ILE A 32 5.45 -0.62 1.18
CA ILE A 32 4.83 -1.93 1.24
C ILE A 32 5.89 -3.04 1.09
N PRO A 33 5.73 -4.17 1.81
CA PRO A 33 6.54 -5.35 1.54
C PRO A 33 6.07 -6.03 0.25
N VAL A 34 7.01 -6.30 -0.64
CA VAL A 34 6.87 -7.08 -1.87
C VAL A 34 7.76 -8.31 -1.77
N HIS A 35 7.23 -9.37 -1.17
CA HIS A 35 7.86 -10.68 -1.16
C HIS A 35 6.95 -11.75 -1.78
N SER A 36 7.52 -12.56 -2.66
CA SER A 36 6.88 -13.74 -3.22
C SER A 36 6.92 -14.88 -2.19
N GLY A 37 5.85 -15.09 -1.43
CA GLY A 37 5.75 -16.29 -0.59
C GLY A 37 4.83 -16.22 0.62
N CYS A 38 4.30 -15.04 0.98
CA CYS A 38 3.37 -14.92 2.10
C CYS A 38 2.45 -13.72 1.91
N ASP A 39 1.21 -13.85 2.39
CA ASP A 39 0.28 -12.74 2.50
C ASP A 39 0.68 -11.79 3.64
N ILE A 40 0.29 -10.53 3.51
CA ILE A 40 0.51 -9.53 4.55
C ILE A 40 -0.50 -9.78 5.68
N GLY A 41 0.00 -9.90 6.92
CA GLY A 41 -0.86 -10.04 8.08
C GLY A 41 -1.81 -8.85 8.24
N ARG A 42 -3.04 -9.10 8.71
CA ARG A 42 -4.11 -8.10 8.84
C ARG A 42 -3.66 -6.80 9.53
N GLY A 43 -2.88 -6.89 10.60
CA GLY A 43 -2.42 -5.71 11.34
C GLY A 43 -1.51 -4.80 10.50
N LEU A 44 -0.62 -5.40 9.70
CA LEU A 44 0.27 -4.66 8.80
C LEU A 44 -0.51 -4.06 7.64
N ALA A 45 -1.45 -4.81 7.05
CA ALA A 45 -2.32 -4.30 5.99
C ALA A 45 -3.15 -3.09 6.46
N VAL A 46 -3.75 -3.16 7.65
CA VAL A 46 -4.51 -2.04 8.24
C VAL A 46 -3.63 -0.82 8.49
N ARG A 47 -2.37 -1.01 8.91
CA ARG A 47 -1.44 0.10 9.11
C ARG A 47 -1.06 0.77 7.78
N ILE A 48 -0.73 -0.02 6.76
CA ILE A 48 -0.43 0.48 5.41
C ILE A 48 -1.62 1.28 4.86
N LEU A 49 -2.85 0.80 5.03
CA LEU A 49 -4.06 1.54 4.61
C LEU A 49 -4.19 2.88 5.33
N LYS A 50 -3.94 2.91 6.65
CA LYS A 50 -3.97 4.17 7.42
C LYS A 50 -2.89 5.14 6.97
N ASP A 51 -1.66 4.66 6.77
CA ASP A 51 -0.53 5.48 6.30
C ASP A 51 -0.80 6.03 4.89
N ALA A 52 -1.54 5.27 4.07
CA ALA A 52 -2.03 5.67 2.76
C ALA A 52 -3.28 6.59 2.79
N GLY A 53 -3.81 6.94 3.96
CA GLY A 53 -4.99 7.80 4.10
C GLY A 53 -6.34 7.11 3.85
N PHE A 54 -6.37 5.77 3.80
CA PHE A 54 -7.60 5.00 3.59
C PHE A 54 -8.23 4.50 4.89
N SER A 55 -9.56 4.44 4.91
CA SER A 55 -10.30 3.68 5.92
C SER A 55 -10.39 2.20 5.53
N VAL A 56 -10.22 1.32 6.51
CA VAL A 56 -10.36 -0.14 6.33
C VAL A 56 -11.75 -0.51 5.80
N GLU A 57 -12.79 0.13 6.33
CA GLU A 57 -14.19 -0.09 5.91
C GLU A 57 -14.39 0.28 4.43
N TYR A 58 -13.78 1.38 4.00
CA TYR A 58 -13.83 1.84 2.62
C TYR A 58 -13.14 0.84 1.70
N TYR A 59 -11.94 0.38 2.08
CA TYR A 59 -11.19 -0.64 1.34
C TYR A 59 -11.97 -1.97 1.22
N LEU A 60 -12.63 -2.43 2.28
CA LEU A 60 -13.42 -3.67 2.26
C LEU A 60 -14.71 -3.56 1.42
N ARG A 61 -15.28 -2.35 1.32
CA ARG A 61 -16.42 -2.06 0.45
C ARG A 61 -16.03 -1.78 -0.99
N TRP A 62 -14.74 -1.55 -1.25
CA TRP A 62 -14.20 -1.28 -2.57
C TRP A 62 -14.14 -2.59 -3.37
N ARG A 63 -15.14 -2.81 -4.21
CA ARG A 63 -15.26 -3.95 -5.12
C ARG A 63 -15.21 -3.46 -6.57
#